data_AF-A0A2E3FQY9-F1
#
_entry.id   AF-A0A2E3FQY9-F1
#
_cell.length_a   1.000
_cell.length_b   1.000
_cell.length_c   1.000
_cell.angle_alpha   90.00
_cell.angle_beta   90.00
_cell.angle_gamma   90.00
#
_symmetry.space_group_name_H-M   'P 1'
#
loop_
_entity.id
_entity.type
_entity.pdbx_description
1 polymer ?
#
loop_
_entity_poly.entity_id
_entity_poly.type
_entity_poly.pdbx_seq_one_letter_code
_entity_poly.pdbx_strand_id
1 'polypeptide(L)'
;MKMKIEKQNKKQACKIEENAVYINGIGPFCEHPRKENCWIYNGRMPSSNCWIFNKDGKVEIHNVIVYNPLIRKSGHGRAMISDIRRAFPQSHIWVDTWNCTRPFWQKMHHEGFIDSIANDYSWPCINTTCMICHPNRSEFRRRVFQ
;
A
#
# COMPACT_ATOMS: atom_id res chain seq x y z
N MET A 1 -41.91 -11.94 -2.35
CA MET A 1 -41.16 -12.03 -1.08
C MET A 1 -39.80 -11.38 -1.28
N LYS A 2 -39.57 -10.19 -0.72
CA LYS A 2 -38.40 -9.33 -1.01
C LYS A 2 -37.22 -9.75 -0.12
N MET A 3 -36.20 -10.38 -0.70
CA MET A 3 -34.93 -10.63 0.00
C MET A 3 -34.05 -9.38 -0.09
N LYS A 4 -33.91 -8.68 1.04
CA LYS A 4 -33.02 -7.53 1.25
C LYS A 4 -31.56 -8.00 1.25
N ILE A 5 -30.94 -8.11 0.08
CA ILE A 5 -29.49 -8.33 -0.07
C ILE A 5 -28.80 -6.97 -0.22
N GLU A 6 -28.93 -6.05 0.75
CA GLU A 6 -28.35 -4.71 0.59
C GLU A 6 -27.75 -4.06 1.84
N LYS A 7 -27.67 -4.72 3.00
CA LYS A 7 -27.29 -4.02 4.24
C LYS A 7 -26.18 -4.61 5.13
N GLN A 8 -25.51 -5.70 4.74
CA GLN A 8 -24.46 -6.29 5.57
C GLN A 8 -23.02 -6.01 5.12
N ASN A 9 -22.74 -5.73 3.84
CA ASN A 9 -21.36 -5.53 3.38
C ASN A 9 -20.82 -4.08 3.48
N LYS A 10 -21.67 -3.08 3.75
CA LYS A 10 -21.21 -1.68 3.89
C LYS A 10 -20.81 -1.27 5.32
N LYS A 11 -21.20 -2.02 6.35
CA LYS A 11 -20.97 -1.62 7.75
C LYS A 11 -19.59 -1.97 8.30
N GLN A 12 -18.85 -2.88 7.68
CA GLN A 12 -17.56 -3.32 8.21
C GLN A 12 -16.36 -2.53 7.66
N ALA A 13 -16.57 -1.71 6.63
CA ALA A 13 -15.53 -0.85 6.06
C ALA A 13 -15.41 0.54 6.75
N CYS A 14 -16.37 0.91 7.60
CA CYS A 14 -16.50 2.26 8.16
C CYS A 14 -16.70 2.28 9.68
N LYS A 15 -16.02 1.41 10.44
CA LYS A 15 -15.65 1.78 11.80
C LYS A 15 -14.27 2.42 11.69
N ILE A 16 -14.23 3.69 11.29
CA ILE A 16 -13.07 4.53 11.57
C ILE A 16 -13.05 4.55 13.10
N GLU A 17 -12.15 3.75 13.67
CA GLU A 17 -12.09 3.46 15.10
C GLU A 17 -11.96 4.76 15.90
N GLU A 18 -12.43 4.78 17.14
CA GLU A 18 -12.22 5.88 18.10
C GLU A 18 -10.73 6.26 18.25
N ASN A 19 -9.82 5.41 17.77
CA ASN A 19 -8.36 5.56 17.78
C ASN A 19 -7.76 6.02 16.43
N ALA A 20 -8.57 6.51 15.49
CA ALA A 20 -8.07 7.03 14.22
C ALA A 20 -7.26 8.31 14.42
N VAL A 21 -6.02 8.32 13.94
CA VAL A 21 -5.11 9.46 14.04
C VAL A 21 -5.02 10.19 12.70
N TYR A 22 -4.88 11.52 12.76
CA TYR A 22 -4.58 12.36 11.62
C TYR A 22 -3.22 13.01 11.82
N ILE A 23 -2.34 12.87 10.83
CA ILE A 23 -0.97 13.38 10.86
C ILE A 23 -0.90 14.50 9.83
N ASN A 24 -0.60 15.72 10.29
CA ASN A 24 -0.60 16.93 9.45
C ASN A 24 -1.90 17.09 8.62
N GLY A 25 -3.05 16.77 9.25
CA GLY A 25 -4.37 16.83 8.62
C GLY A 25 -4.67 15.73 7.60
N ILE A 26 -3.78 14.76 7.43
CA ILE A 26 -3.97 13.58 6.57
C ILE A 26 -4.40 12.40 7.43
N GLY A 27 -5.34 11.60 6.95
CA GLY A 27 -5.80 10.40 7.63
C GLY A 27 -7.06 9.81 7.00
N PRO A 28 -7.74 8.88 7.69
CA PRO A 28 -7.34 8.34 8.99
C PRO A 28 -6.17 7.35 8.87
N PHE A 29 -5.32 7.34 9.90
CA PHE A 29 -4.36 6.28 10.20
C PHE A 29 -4.88 5.47 11.38
N CYS A 30 -4.86 4.15 11.26
CA CYS A 30 -5.27 3.23 12.34
C CYS A 30 -4.08 2.33 12.67
N GLU A 31 -3.86 2.03 13.96
CA GLU A 31 -2.83 1.06 14.33
C GLU A 31 -3.12 -0.30 13.71
N HIS A 32 -2.07 -0.98 13.25
CA HIS A 32 -2.21 -2.33 12.72
C HIS A 32 -2.41 -3.29 13.90
N PRO A 33 -3.49 -4.09 13.94
CA PRO A 33 -3.89 -4.86 15.13
C PRO A 33 -2.94 -6.00 15.54
N ARG A 34 -1.87 -6.23 14.77
CA ARG A 34 -0.95 -7.37 14.91
C ARG A 34 0.52 -7.01 14.65
N LYS A 35 0.82 -5.75 14.34
CA LYS A 35 2.17 -5.33 13.97
C LYS A 35 2.50 -4.07 14.73
N GLU A 36 3.47 -4.18 15.62
CA GLU A 36 3.97 -3.05 16.39
C GLU A 36 4.55 -1.97 15.46
N ASN A 37 4.35 -0.70 15.81
CA ASN A 37 4.83 0.47 15.06
C ASN A 37 4.34 0.54 13.60
N CYS A 38 3.28 -0.21 13.26
CA CYS A 38 2.68 -0.23 11.94
C CYS A 38 1.32 0.46 11.98
N TRP A 39 1.09 1.38 11.04
CA TRP A 39 -0.20 2.04 10.86
C TRP A 39 -0.75 1.73 9.48
N ILE A 40 -2.07 1.65 9.38
CA ILE A 40 -2.82 1.47 8.14
C ILE A 40 -3.38 2.82 7.75
N TYR A 41 -2.96 3.35 6.60
CA TYR A 41 -3.53 4.56 6.03
C TYR A 41 -4.84 4.23 5.28
N ASN A 42 -5.96 4.68 5.84
CA ASN A 42 -7.31 4.42 5.35
C ASN A 42 -7.98 5.66 4.70
N GLY A 43 -7.26 6.76 4.50
CA GLY A 43 -7.78 8.00 3.90
C GLY A 43 -8.33 7.89 2.48
N ARG A 44 -8.05 6.78 1.80
CA ARG A 44 -8.56 6.49 0.45
C ARG A 44 -9.40 5.21 0.37
N MET A 45 -9.85 4.69 1.51
CA MET A 45 -10.82 3.61 1.51
C MET A 45 -12.14 4.08 0.88
N PRO A 46 -12.84 3.21 0.12
CA PRO A 46 -12.55 1.79 -0.13
C PRO A 46 -11.64 1.52 -1.35
N SER A 47 -11.09 2.55 -2.00
CA SER A 47 -10.35 2.38 -3.25
C SER A 47 -8.93 1.83 -3.06
N SER A 48 -8.22 2.33 -2.05
CA SER A 48 -6.82 2.00 -1.80
C SER A 48 -6.40 2.25 -0.36
N ASN A 49 -5.41 1.49 0.10
CA ASN A 49 -4.71 1.73 1.36
C ASN A 49 -3.23 1.28 1.27
N CYS A 50 -2.47 1.64 2.29
CA CYS A 50 -1.11 1.15 2.50
C CYS A 50 -0.83 1.02 3.99
N TRP A 51 0.27 0.35 4.30
CA TRP A 51 0.83 0.30 5.65
C TRP A 51 2.04 1.22 5.73
N ILE A 52 2.25 1.83 6.88
CA ILE A 52 3.42 2.64 7.17
C ILE A 52 4.06 2.16 8.47
N PHE A 53 5.38 2.07 8.48
CA PHE A 53 6.17 1.97 9.71
C PHE A 53 6.91 3.28 9.90
N ASN A 54 6.73 3.91 11.06
CA ASN A 54 7.41 5.16 11.38
C ASN A 54 8.38 4.93 12.53
N LYS A 55 9.68 5.11 12.27
CA LYS A 55 10.73 4.95 13.27
C LYS A 55 11.89 5.91 13.00
N ASP A 56 12.33 6.63 14.02
CA ASP A 56 13.52 7.49 14.00
C ASP A 56 13.53 8.49 12.82
N GLY A 57 12.38 9.12 12.55
CA GLY A 57 12.23 10.08 11.44
C GLY A 57 12.20 9.46 10.05
N LYS A 58 12.15 8.13 9.93
CA LYS A 58 12.03 7.39 8.68
C LYS A 58 10.66 6.75 8.58
N VAL A 59 10.07 6.82 7.39
CA VAL A 59 8.79 6.19 7.08
C VAL A 59 9.01 5.14 6.01
N GLU A 60 8.69 3.91 6.35
CA GLU A 60 8.75 2.78 5.44
C GLU A 60 7.33 2.44 4.95
N ILE A 61 7.11 2.44 3.63
CA ILE A 61 5.81 2.15 3.06
C ILE A 61 5.71 0.67 2.68
N HIS A 62 4.66 0.02 3.16
CA HIS A 62 4.36 -1.39 2.93
C HIS A 62 2.96 -1.58 2.34
N ASN A 63 2.72 -2.79 1.81
CA ASN A 63 1.40 -3.31 1.47
C ASN A 63 0.48 -2.32 0.72
N VAL A 64 1.01 -1.70 -0.33
CA VAL A 64 0.28 -0.72 -1.15
C VAL A 64 -0.71 -1.44 -2.06
N ILE A 65 -2.00 -1.16 -1.87
CA ILE A 65 -3.08 -1.83 -2.58
C ILE A 65 -4.01 -0.81 -3.23
N VAL A 66 -4.28 -1.01 -4.52
CA VAL A 66 -5.47 -0.49 -5.20
C VAL A 66 -6.40 -1.68 -5.44
N TYR A 67 -7.50 -1.72 -4.70
CA TYR A 67 -8.32 -2.93 -4.53
C TYR A 67 -8.99 -3.37 -5.82
N ASN A 68 -9.72 -2.45 -6.47
CA ASN A 68 -10.40 -2.74 -7.73
C ASN A 68 -9.40 -2.69 -8.90
N PRO A 69 -9.16 -3.78 -9.64
CA PRO A 69 -8.27 -3.78 -10.79
C PRO A 69 -8.69 -2.80 -11.90
N LEU A 70 -9.99 -2.53 -12.04
CA LEU A 70 -10.54 -1.66 -13.09
C LEU A 70 -10.21 -0.18 -12.89
N ILE A 71 -9.88 0.24 -11.65
CA ILE A 71 -9.48 1.61 -11.34
C ILE A 71 -7.96 1.75 -11.20
N ARG A 72 -7.20 0.67 -11.45
CA ARG A 72 -5.74 0.77 -11.56
C ARG A 72 -5.39 1.59 -12.79
N LYS A 73 -4.23 2.26 -12.73
CA LYS A 73 -3.79 3.25 -13.72
C LYS A 73 -4.59 4.56 -13.75
N SER A 74 -5.58 4.74 -12.86
CA SER A 74 -6.37 5.97 -12.70
C SER A 74 -5.84 6.91 -11.59
N GLY A 75 -4.56 6.80 -11.22
CA GLY A 75 -3.91 7.73 -10.28
C GLY A 75 -4.10 7.46 -8.78
N HIS A 76 -4.93 6.48 -8.37
CA HIS A 76 -5.15 6.18 -6.94
C HIS A 76 -3.88 5.89 -6.14
N GLY A 77 -2.97 5.07 -6.71
CA GLY A 77 -1.70 4.75 -6.05
C GLY A 77 -0.84 6.00 -5.85
N ARG A 78 -0.70 6.83 -6.88
CA ARG A 78 0.06 8.10 -6.80
C ARG A 78 -0.51 9.01 -5.73
N ALA A 79 -1.82 9.20 -5.76
CA ALA A 79 -2.50 10.09 -4.85
C ALA A 79 -2.38 9.62 -3.39
N MET A 80 -2.36 8.30 -3.16
CA MET A 80 -2.07 7.72 -1.85
C MET A 80 -0.66 8.04 -1.36
N ILE A 81 0.38 7.81 -2.19
CA ILE A 81 1.77 8.10 -1.77
C ILE A 81 1.97 9.61 -1.58
N SER A 82 1.33 10.45 -2.38
CA SER A 82 1.33 11.90 -2.18
C SER A 82 0.73 12.31 -0.83
N ASP A 83 -0.32 11.65 -0.37
CA ASP A 83 -0.88 11.90 0.97
C ASP A 83 0.09 11.48 2.07
N ILE A 84 0.79 10.35 1.92
CA ILE A 84 1.83 9.93 2.87
C ILE A 84 2.97 10.97 2.93
N ARG A 85 3.44 11.48 1.79
CA ARG A 85 4.43 12.58 1.78
C ARG A 85 3.93 13.82 2.51
N ARG A 86 2.67 14.20 2.31
CA ARG A 86 2.07 15.34 3.03
C ARG A 86 1.92 15.09 4.52
N ALA A 87 1.62 13.86 4.92
CA ALA A 87 1.57 13.46 6.31
C ALA A 87 2.96 13.54 6.97
N PHE A 88 4.02 13.22 6.23
CA PHE A 88 5.40 13.16 6.74
C PHE A 88 6.37 14.01 5.90
N PRO A 89 6.22 15.35 5.90
CA PRO A 89 6.92 16.21 4.97
C PRO A 89 8.44 16.25 5.17
N GLN A 90 8.91 16.00 6.40
CA GLN A 90 10.33 16.06 6.77
C GLN A 90 10.96 14.68 6.98
N SER A 91 10.17 13.61 6.89
CA SER A 91 10.68 12.25 7.09
C SER A 91 11.35 11.74 5.83
N HIS A 92 12.37 10.90 6.00
CA HIS A 92 12.90 10.09 4.91
C HIS A 92 11.93 8.95 4.62
N ILE A 93 11.25 9.01 3.48
CA ILE A 93 10.26 8.02 3.05
C ILE A 93 10.90 7.04 2.08
N TRP A 94 10.78 5.75 2.35
CA TRP A 94 11.39 4.72 1.53
C TRP A 94 10.52 3.47 1.40
N VAL A 95 10.90 2.63 0.44
CA VAL A 95 10.15 1.42 0.11
C VAL A 95 11.07 0.32 -0.42
N ASP A 96 10.76 -0.91 -0.06
CA ASP A 96 11.17 -2.09 -0.82
C ASP A 96 10.08 -2.47 -1.81
N THR A 97 10.48 -2.76 -3.04
CA THR A 97 9.55 -3.05 -4.12
C THR A 97 9.90 -4.27 -4.94
N TRP A 98 8.87 -4.92 -5.46
CA TRP A 98 9.05 -5.97 -6.45
C TRP A 98 9.40 -5.41 -7.82
N ASN A 99 10.06 -6.23 -8.63
CA ASN A 99 10.46 -5.85 -9.99
C ASN A 99 9.29 -5.36 -10.84
N CYS A 100 8.12 -6.01 -10.76
CA CYS A 100 6.94 -5.62 -11.54
C CYS A 100 6.29 -4.32 -11.09
N THR A 101 6.53 -3.87 -9.87
CA THR A 101 6.02 -2.61 -9.34
C THR A 101 7.06 -1.50 -9.35
N ARG A 102 8.34 -1.82 -9.58
CA ARG A 102 9.45 -0.86 -9.57
C ARG A 102 9.22 0.38 -10.45
N PRO A 103 8.66 0.30 -11.68
CA PRO A 103 8.39 1.50 -12.48
C PRO A 103 7.45 2.52 -11.81
N PHE A 104 6.47 2.04 -11.04
CA PHE A 104 5.60 2.92 -10.27
C PHE A 104 6.39 3.67 -9.19
N TRP A 105 7.26 2.96 -8.45
CA TRP A 105 8.04 3.56 -7.37
C TRP A 105 9.15 4.48 -7.87
N GLN A 106 9.78 4.15 -9.00
CA GLN A 106 10.72 5.07 -9.66
C GLN A 106 10.05 6.39 -10.03
N LYS A 107 8.79 6.33 -10.49
CA LYS A 107 8.01 7.55 -10.73
C LYS A 107 7.69 8.30 -9.44
N MET A 108 7.32 7.61 -8.35
CA MET A 108 7.06 8.28 -7.06
C MET A 108 8.32 8.94 -6.49
N HIS A 109 9.49 8.31 -6.67
CA HIS A 109 10.78 8.88 -6.32
C HIS A 109 11.10 10.12 -7.17
N HIS A 110 10.95 10.01 -8.49
CA HIS A 110 11.18 11.12 -9.41
C HIS A 110 10.26 12.32 -9.12
N GLU A 111 9.02 12.08 -8.70
CA GLU A 111 8.06 13.12 -8.31
C GLU A 111 8.26 13.65 -6.87
N GLY A 112 9.27 13.17 -6.13
CA GLY A 112 9.59 13.63 -4.77
C GLY A 112 8.64 13.10 -3.68
N PHE A 113 7.79 12.12 -4.01
CA PHE A 113 6.88 11.53 -3.02
C PHE A 113 7.54 10.50 -2.10
N ILE A 114 8.67 9.92 -2.54
CA ILE A 114 9.55 9.11 -1.69
C ILE A 114 11.00 9.54 -1.93
N ASP A 115 11.88 9.28 -0.96
CA ASP A 115 13.28 9.67 -1.00
C ASP A 115 14.19 8.54 -1.51
N SER A 116 13.78 7.27 -1.37
CA SER A 116 14.59 6.15 -1.86
C SER A 116 13.79 4.86 -2.09
N ILE A 117 14.34 4.00 -2.96
CA ILE A 117 13.94 2.60 -3.12
C ILE A 117 15.11 1.77 -2.58
N ALA A 118 14.89 1.01 -1.51
CA ALA A 118 15.97 0.42 -0.72
C ALA A 118 16.47 -0.94 -1.23
N ASN A 119 15.85 -1.50 -2.27
CA ASN A 119 16.28 -2.77 -2.84
C ASN A 119 17.76 -2.75 -3.30
N ASP A 120 18.62 -3.50 -2.64
CA ASP A 120 19.99 -3.75 -3.11
C ASP A 120 20.05 -4.82 -4.22
N TYR A 121 18.94 -5.51 -4.49
CA TYR A 121 18.87 -6.59 -5.47
C TYR A 121 17.47 -6.74 -6.10
N SER A 122 17.45 -7.50 -7.19
CA SER A 122 16.22 -7.90 -7.89
C SER A 122 15.30 -8.70 -6.96
N TRP A 123 14.10 -8.18 -6.70
CA TRP A 123 13.14 -8.81 -5.80
C TRP A 123 11.89 -9.22 -6.61
N PRO A 124 11.76 -10.48 -7.03
CA PRO A 124 10.58 -10.94 -7.74
C PRO A 124 9.36 -11.02 -6.82
N CYS A 125 8.17 -10.70 -7.35
CA CYS A 125 6.94 -10.75 -6.55
C CYS A 125 6.51 -12.18 -6.21
N ILE A 126 5.64 -12.30 -5.21
CA ILE A 126 5.04 -13.57 -4.81
C ILE A 126 4.13 -14.18 -5.88
N ASN A 127 3.56 -13.37 -6.77
CA ASN A 127 2.70 -13.85 -7.83
C ASN A 127 3.53 -14.63 -8.87
N THR A 128 3.42 -15.95 -8.81
CA THR A 128 4.23 -16.87 -9.61
C THR A 128 3.87 -16.88 -11.09
N THR A 129 2.75 -16.26 -11.48
CA THR A 129 2.35 -16.06 -12.89
C THR A 129 2.81 -14.72 -13.46
N CYS A 130 3.49 -13.87 -12.66
CA CYS A 130 3.94 -12.57 -13.12
C CYS A 130 5.15 -12.70 -14.06
N MET A 131 4.92 -12.54 -15.37
CA MET A 131 5.98 -12.65 -16.38
C MET A 131 7.08 -11.58 -16.26
N ILE A 132 6.80 -10.43 -15.64
CA ILE A 132 7.83 -9.41 -15.36
C ILE A 132 8.79 -9.89 -14.27
N CYS A 133 8.29 -10.60 -13.26
CA CYS A 133 9.12 -11.10 -12.16
C CYS A 133 9.69 -12.50 -12.41
N HIS A 134 9.02 -13.31 -13.23
CA HIS A 134 9.35 -14.72 -13.47
C HIS A 134 9.36 -15.04 -14.97
N PRO A 135 10.21 -14.38 -15.79
CA PRO A 135 10.15 -14.47 -17.25
C PRO A 135 10.45 -15.87 -17.80
N ASN A 136 11.29 -16.64 -17.10
CA ASN A 136 11.77 -17.96 -17.54
C ASN A 136 10.94 -19.12 -16.95
N ARG A 137 9.81 -18.83 -16.31
CA ARG A 137 9.06 -19.85 -15.59
C ARG A 137 8.15 -20.62 -16.54
N SER A 138 8.49 -21.88 -16.78
CA SER A 138 7.68 -22.81 -17.58
C SER A 138 6.48 -23.39 -16.80
N GLU A 139 6.59 -23.51 -15.47
CA GLU A 139 5.55 -24.13 -14.62
C GLU A 139 4.97 -23.18 -13.55
N PHE A 140 3.64 -23.09 -13.51
CA PHE A 140 2.88 -22.27 -12.55
C PHE A 140 2.74 -22.95 -11.18
N ARG A 141 3.82 -23.10 -10.41
CA ARG A 141 3.74 -23.54 -9.00
C ARG A 141 3.66 -22.34 -8.05
N ARG A 142 2.79 -22.35 -7.03
CA ARG A 142 2.84 -21.37 -5.93
C ARG A 142 4.11 -21.63 -5.10
N ARG A 143 4.78 -20.57 -4.61
CA ARG A 143 5.80 -20.76 -3.57
C ARG A 143 5.08 -21.25 -2.31
N VAL A 144 5.45 -22.43 -1.82
CA VAL A 144 5.09 -22.85 -0.46
C VAL A 144 6.04 -22.08 0.45
N PHE A 145 5.51 -21.19 1.29
CA PHE A 145 6.30 -20.70 2.41
C PHE A 145 6.42 -21.85 3.41
N GLN A 146 7.66 -22.27 3.68
CA GLN A 146 7.98 -23.03 4.89
C GLN A 146 8.08 -22.07 6.07
#